data_AF-A0A918I3F0-F1
#
_entry.id   AF-A0A918I3F0-F1
#
_cell.length_a   1.000
_cell.length_b   1.000
_cell.length_c   1.000
_cell.angle_alpha   90.00
_cell.angle_beta   90.00
_cell.angle_gamma   90.00
#
_symmetry.space_group_name_H-M   'P 1'
#
loop_
_entity.id
_entity.type
_entity.pdbx_description
1 polymer ?
#
loop_
_entity_poly.entity_id
_entity_poly.type
_entity_poly.pdbx_seq_one_letter_code
_entity_poly.pdbx_strand_id
1 'polypeptide(L)' 'MSSLAHAVPLNDLIRHETETTEPTCICGPETQPVEQLDGTIDWLLMHHSLDGREIP' A
#
# COMPACT_ATOMS: atom_id res chain seq x y z
N MET A 1 18.67 -4.89 2.34
CA MET A 1 17.40 -5.56 2.65
C MET A 1 16.31 -4.59 2.22
N SER A 2 15.50 -4.92 1.22
CA SER A 2 14.38 -4.07 0.82
C SER A 2 13.30 -4.21 1.90
N SER A 3 12.99 -3.12 2.60
CA SER A 3 11.90 -3.10 3.57
C SER A 3 10.63 -2.66 2.85
N LEU A 4 9.65 -3.56 2.74
CA LEU A 4 8.34 -3.23 2.19
C LEU A 4 7.62 -2.28 3.16
N ALA A 5 7.32 -1.06 2.72
CA ALA A 5 6.60 -0.06 3.51
C ALA A 5 5.13 -0.01 3.05
N HIS A 6 4.22 -0.31 3.98
CA HIS A 6 2.77 -0.21 3.74
C HIS A 6 2.23 1.11 4.30
N ALA A 7 1.47 1.84 3.48
CA ALA A 7 0.66 2.96 3.93
C ALA A 7 -0.82 2.58 3.86
N VAL A 8 -1.51 2.58 5.01
CA VAL A 8 -2.95 2.23 5.10
C VAL A 8 -3.78 3.39 5.65
N PRO A 9 -5.05 3.52 5.22
CA PRO A 9 -5.95 4.55 5.73
C PRO A 9 -6.29 4.35 7.21
N LEU A 10 -6.35 5.45 7.95
CA LEU A 10 -6.86 5.46 9.32
C LEU A 10 -8.40 5.40 9.28
N ASN A 11 -8.98 4.46 10.04
CA ASN A 11 -10.43 4.21 10.12
C ASN A 11 -11.06 3.64 8.84
N ASP A 12 -10.30 2.86 8.07
CA ASP A 12 -10.87 2.03 7.03
C ASP A 12 -11.92 1.05 7.62
N LEU A 13 -13.02 0.85 6.89
CA LEU A 13 -14.08 -0.09 7.26
C LEU A 13 -13.67 -1.56 6.99
N ILE A 14 -12.62 -1.77 6.21
CA ILE A 14 -12.10 -3.08 5.84
C ILE A 14 -10.75 -3.30 6.52
N ARG A 15 -10.58 -4.49 7.11
CA ARG A 15 -9.31 -4.88 7.71
C ARG A 15 -8.27 -5.13 6.63
N HIS A 16 -7.10 -4.52 6.82
CA HIS A 16 -5.92 -4.69 5.97
C HIS A 16 -4.95 -5.69 6.60
N GLU A 17 -4.51 -6.68 5.83
CA GLU A 17 -3.41 -7.56 6.21
C GLU A 17 -2.11 -6.92 5.71
N THR A 18 -1.31 -6.38 6.62
CA THR A 18 -0.10 -5.58 6.31
C THR A 18 1.21 -6.32 6.57
N GLU A 19 1.12 -7.57 7.03
CA GLU A 19 2.27 -8.42 7.32
C GLU A 19 2.69 -9.29 6.12
N THR A 20 1.95 -9.24 5.01
CA THR A 20 2.23 -10.00 3.78
C THR A 20 2.92 -9.13 2.74
N THR A 21 3.73 -9.75 1.87
CA THR A 21 4.28 -9.10 0.67
C THR A 21 3.37 -9.24 -0.54
N GLU A 22 2.32 -10.05 -0.42
CA GLU A 22 1.33 -10.29 -1.47
C GLU A 22 0.14 -9.33 -1.29
N PRO A 23 -0.33 -8.65 -2.35
CA PRO A 23 -1.46 -7.74 -2.30
C PRO A 23 -2.78 -8.52 -2.22
N THR A 24 -3.09 -9.08 -1.05
CA THR A 24 -4.35 -9.80 -0.77
C THR A 24 -5.49 -8.87 -0.36
N CYS A 25 -5.23 -7.55 -0.29
CA CYS A 25 -6.24 -6.57 0.06
C CYS A 25 -7.28 -6.40 -1.04
N ILE A 26 -8.56 -6.49 -0.67
CA ILE A 26 -9.70 -6.25 -1.56
C ILE A 26 -9.77 -4.82 -2.11
N CYS A 27 -9.02 -3.89 -1.49
CA CYS A 27 -8.82 -2.53 -1.96
C CYS A 27 -8.12 -2.42 -3.33
N GLY A 28 -7.49 -3.49 -3.82
CA GLY A 28 -6.75 -3.44 -5.08
C GLY A 28 -5.61 -2.42 -5.01
N PRO A 29 -4.61 -2.63 -4.13
CA PRO A 29 -3.59 -1.63 -3.83
C PRO A 29 -2.77 -1.27 -5.07
N GLU A 30 -2.35 0.00 -5.15
CA GLU A 30 -1.47 0.48 -6.21
C GLU A 30 0.00 0.20 -5.83
N THR A 31 0.78 -0.29 -6.79
CA THR A 31 2.21 -0.56 -6.61
C THR A 31 3.03 0.51 -7.35
N GLN A 32 3.85 1.25 -6.61
CA GLN A 32 4.74 2.28 -7.19
C GLN A 32 6.22 1.97 -6.90
N PRO A 33 7.10 1.99 -7.90
CA PRO A 33 8.53 1.89 -7.67
C PRO A 33 9.07 3.21 -7.10
N VAL A 34 9.92 3.12 -6.08
CA VAL A 34 10.59 4.26 -5.46
C VAL A 34 12.09 4.06 -5.57
N GLU A 35 12.76 4.95 -6.30
CA GLU A 35 14.22 4.93 -6.42
C GLU A 35 14.87 5.56 -5.19
N GLN A 36 15.82 4.84 -4.61
CA GLN A 36 16.62 5.28 -3.47
C GLN A 36 17.85 6.07 -3.92
N LEU A 37 18.48 6.81 -2.99
CA LEU A 37 19.69 7.61 -3.27
C LEU A 37 20.88 6.77 -3.73
N ASP A 38 20.89 5.46 -3.45
CA ASP A 38 21.93 4.51 -3.87
C ASP A 38 21.62 3.83 -5.21
N GLY A 39 20.54 4.23 -5.89
CA GLY A 39 20.09 3.67 -7.17
C GLY A 39 19.35 2.34 -7.06
N THR A 40 19.06 1.85 -5.86
CA THR A 40 18.18 0.70 -5.67
C THR A 40 16.71 1.08 -5.80
N ILE A 41 15.85 0.11 -6.16
CA ILE A 41 14.40 0.29 -6.23
C ILE A 41 13.76 -0.42 -5.04
N ASP A 42 13.01 0.33 -4.24
CA ASP A 42 12.04 -0.21 -3.30
C ASP A 42 10.63 -0.12 -3.90
N TRP A 43 9.70 -0.90 -3.34
CA TRP A 43 8.31 -0.93 -3.77
C TRP A 43 7.42 -0.33 -2.68
N LEU A 44 6.65 0.69 -3.05
CA LEU A 44 5.60 1.26 -2.22
C LEU A 44 4.25 0.64 -2.62
N LEU A 45 3.58 0.01 -1.66
CA LEU A 45 2.19 -0.44 -1.83
C LEU A 45 1.27 0.57 -1.13
N MET A 46 0.37 1.17 -1.90
CA MET A 46 -0.59 2.16 -1.44
C MET A 46 -2.00 1.56 -1.37
N HIS A 47 -2.63 1.62 -0.19
CA HIS A 47 -3.98 1.13 0.02
C HIS A 47 -5.01 2.27 0.01
N HIS A 48 -6.17 2.03 -0.61
CA HIS A 48 -7.31 2.96 -0.66
C HIS A 48 -8.35 2.64 0.40
N SER A 49 -9.06 3.66 0.89
CA SER A 49 -9.88 3.53 2.09
C SER A 49 -11.19 2.74 1.94
N LEU A 50 -11.54 2.39 0.69
CA LEU A 50 -12.78 1.72 0.26
C LEU A 50 -14.07 2.13 1.00
N ASP A 51 -14.11 3.33 1.56
CA ASP A 51 -15.19 3.83 2.40
C ASP A 51 -16.07 4.84 1.66
N GLY A 52 -15.92 4.92 0.34
CA GLY A 52 -16.72 5.76 -0.54
C GLY A 52 -16.35 7.24 -0.52
N ARG A 53 -15.38 7.68 0.31
CA ARG A 53 -14.93 9.09 0.36
C ARG A 53 -14.14 9.55 -0.88
N GLU A 54 -13.75 8.61 -1.73
CA GLU A 54 -12.94 8.87 -2.94
C GLU A 54 -13.84 9.08 -4.18
N ILE A 55 -15.15 9.02 -4.01
CA ILE A 55 -16.16 9.31 -5.05
C ILE A 55 -16.53 10.81 -4.93
N PRO A 56 -16.45 11.60 -6.02
CA PRO A 56 -16.68 13.06 -6.01
C PRO A 56 -18.14 13.48 -5.77
#